data_AF-A0AA38KMC2-F1
#
_entry.id   AF-A0AA38KMC2-F1
#
_cell.length_a   1.000
_cell.length_b   1.000
_cell.length_c   1.000
_cell.angle_alpha   90.00
_cell.angle_beta   90.00
_cell.angle_gamma   90.00
#
_symmetry.space_group_name_H-M   'P 1'
#
loop_
_entity.id
_entity.type
_entity.pdbx_description
1 polymer ?
#
loop_
_entity_poly.entity_id
_entity_poly.type
_entity_poly.pdbx_seq_one_letter_code
_entity_poly.pdbx_strand_id
1 'polypeptide(L)'
;MRELLESFRLPGESQQIARITETFASEYFAAGPVEIKSEDAVYVLAYSVIMLNTDLHNPQVRKRMSFEEYQKNLRGVNDGSDFSPEFLQEIYDSIRKREIVMPEEHTGSLGFEYAWKELLTRSRQAGPLVTCNTPLFDVDMFKSVWKPVISAVAYAFISFDDDYIIQRAIAGFRQCATLAKHFRLPDVFDFVVVSLSQATSILPETLQTSVPNYPIVEVEGQKITVSNLSVKFGINFKGQLAAVVLFNIVNGNGNALREGWTQIFEMFQNLFVHSLLPARMLQMEDFLGG
;
A
#
# COMPACT_ATOMS: atom_id res chain seq x y z
N MET A 1 -12.91 26.14 8.49
CA MET A 1 -12.56 26.18 7.06
C MET A 1 -11.76 24.98 6.59
N ARG A 2 -10.56 24.68 7.15
CA ARG A 2 -9.78 23.50 6.72
C ARG A 2 -10.56 22.20 6.78
N GLU A 3 -11.19 21.92 7.92
CA GLU A 3 -12.03 20.71 8.09
C GLU A 3 -13.12 20.59 7.02
N LEU A 4 -13.76 21.71 6.66
CA LEU A 4 -14.77 21.74 5.60
C LEU A 4 -14.16 21.39 4.23
N LEU A 5 -13.08 22.07 3.84
CA LEU A 5 -12.44 21.90 2.53
C LEU A 5 -11.64 20.59 2.40
N GLU A 6 -11.19 20.01 3.51
CA GLU A 6 -10.57 18.69 3.55
C GLU A 6 -11.64 17.57 3.51
N SER A 7 -12.92 17.86 3.77
CA SER A 7 -13.96 16.83 3.85
C SER A 7 -14.60 16.45 2.51
N PHE A 8 -14.66 17.36 1.54
CA PHE A 8 -15.22 17.08 0.22
C PHE A 8 -14.71 18.03 -0.85
N ARG A 9 -14.88 17.63 -2.11
CA ARG A 9 -14.53 18.45 -3.26
C ARG A 9 -15.50 19.60 -3.46
N LEU A 10 -14.98 20.82 -3.42
CA LEU A 10 -15.76 21.99 -3.83
C LEU A 10 -16.24 21.81 -5.28
N PRO A 11 -17.53 22.02 -5.56
CA PRO A 11 -18.04 21.91 -6.91
C PRO A 11 -17.47 22.99 -7.84
N GLY A 12 -17.43 22.74 -9.15
CA GLY A 12 -16.87 23.68 -10.13
C GLY A 12 -17.79 24.87 -10.48
N GLU A 13 -19.08 24.79 -10.14
CA GLU A 13 -20.06 25.84 -10.44
C GLU A 13 -20.05 26.92 -9.34
N SER A 14 -19.90 28.18 -9.73
CA SER A 14 -19.81 29.32 -8.79
C SER A 14 -21.00 29.42 -7.83
N GLN A 15 -22.22 29.11 -8.30
CA GLN A 15 -23.42 29.11 -7.47
C GLN A 15 -23.40 28.03 -6.38
N GLN A 16 -22.76 26.90 -6.62
CA GLN A 16 -22.69 25.80 -5.65
C GLN A 16 -21.66 26.11 -4.57
N ILE A 17 -20.51 26.68 -4.94
CA ILE A 17 -19.51 27.19 -3.98
C ILE A 17 -20.14 28.27 -3.08
N ALA A 18 -20.96 29.16 -3.66
CA ALA A 18 -21.62 30.22 -2.91
C ALA A 18 -22.50 29.65 -1.80
N ARG A 19 -23.37 28.67 -2.11
CA ARG A 19 -24.25 28.04 -1.12
C ARG A 19 -23.49 27.36 0.03
N ILE A 20 -22.40 26.66 -0.29
CA ILE A 20 -21.54 26.02 0.72
C ILE A 20 -20.91 27.07 1.62
N THR A 21 -20.40 28.15 1.02
CA THR A 21 -19.71 29.22 1.75
C THR A 21 -20.68 30.06 2.58
N GLU A 22 -21.89 30.31 2.09
CA GLU A 22 -22.99 30.96 2.85
C GLU A 22 -23.34 30.13 4.10
N THR A 23 -23.55 28.82 3.92
CA THR A 23 -23.86 27.92 5.05
C THR A 23 -22.71 27.92 6.06
N PHE A 24 -21.46 27.83 5.60
CA PHE A 24 -20.30 27.92 6.48
C PHE A 24 -20.22 29.26 7.21
N ALA A 25 -20.49 30.37 6.52
CA ALA A 25 -20.46 31.71 7.11
C ALA A 25 -21.47 31.84 8.25
N SER A 26 -22.69 31.37 8.03
CA SER A 26 -23.77 31.37 9.01
C SER A 26 -23.40 30.58 10.26
N GLU A 27 -22.96 29.32 10.10
CA GLU A 27 -22.59 28.44 11.21
C GLU A 27 -21.35 28.94 11.96
N TYR A 28 -20.33 29.43 11.24
CA TYR A 28 -19.11 29.93 11.85
C TYR A 28 -19.35 31.24 12.61
N PHE A 29 -20.21 32.13 12.09
CA PHE A 29 -20.59 33.35 12.81
C PHE A 29 -21.43 33.04 14.05
N ALA A 30 -22.36 32.07 13.96
CA ALA A 30 -23.16 31.62 15.09
C ALA A 30 -22.32 31.06 16.26
N ALA A 31 -21.12 30.55 15.98
CA ALA A 31 -20.15 30.10 16.99
C ALA A 31 -19.50 31.25 17.80
N GLY A 32 -19.72 32.51 17.42
CA GLY A 32 -19.28 33.71 18.15
C GLY A 32 -17.78 34.04 18.04
N PRO A 33 -17.21 34.19 16.82
CA PRO A 33 -15.82 34.58 16.65
C PRO A 33 -15.56 36.02 17.14
N VAL A 34 -14.53 36.22 17.96
CA VAL A 34 -14.23 37.51 18.62
C VAL A 34 -13.87 38.62 17.63
N GLU A 35 -13.22 38.27 16.51
CA GLU A 35 -12.66 39.23 15.55
C GLU A 35 -13.61 39.61 14.40
N ILE A 36 -14.74 38.91 14.26
CA ILE A 36 -15.63 39.06 13.09
C ILE A 36 -16.96 39.65 13.52
N LYS A 37 -17.41 40.69 12.81
CA LYS A 37 -18.58 41.50 13.20
C LYS A 37 -19.87 41.13 12.50
N SER A 38 -19.79 40.49 11.34
CA SER A 38 -20.97 40.10 10.54
C SER A 38 -20.76 38.77 9.82
N GLU A 39 -21.87 38.12 9.48
CA GLU A 39 -21.88 36.91 8.66
C GLU A 39 -21.30 37.18 7.26
N ASP A 40 -21.64 38.32 6.65
CA ASP A 40 -21.08 38.74 5.35
C ASP A 40 -19.55 38.85 5.39
N ALA A 41 -18.98 39.32 6.50
CA ALA A 41 -17.54 39.39 6.68
C ALA A 41 -16.92 37.99 6.70
N VAL A 42 -17.57 37.01 7.33
CA VAL A 42 -17.13 35.60 7.30
C VAL A 42 -17.20 35.04 5.88
N TYR A 43 -18.28 35.31 5.14
CA TYR A 43 -18.45 34.84 3.78
C TYR A 43 -17.33 35.33 2.86
N VAL A 44 -17.04 36.63 2.87
CA VAL A 44 -15.96 37.21 2.06
C VAL A 44 -14.58 36.68 2.49
N LEU A 45 -14.35 36.55 3.80
CA LEU A 45 -13.11 35.98 4.33
C LEU A 45 -12.93 34.51 3.94
N ALA A 46 -13.98 33.70 3.92
CA ALA A 46 -13.92 32.31 3.49
C ALA A 46 -13.54 32.19 2.01
N TYR A 47 -14.11 33.05 1.16
CA TYR A 47 -13.71 33.15 -0.25
C TYR A 47 -12.27 33.61 -0.44
N SER A 48 -11.82 34.59 0.36
CA SER A 48 -10.44 35.07 0.27
C SER A 48 -9.44 33.98 0.66
N VAL A 49 -9.78 33.11 1.62
CA VAL A 49 -8.96 31.96 2.00
C VAL A 49 -8.86 30.93 0.89
N ILE A 50 -9.97 30.62 0.20
CA ILE A 50 -9.98 29.70 -0.95
C ILE A 50 -9.10 30.25 -2.09
N MET A 51 -9.25 31.55 -2.38
CA MET A 51 -8.46 32.23 -3.40
C MET A 51 -6.97 32.29 -3.03
N LEU A 52 -6.65 32.58 -1.77
CA LEU A 52 -5.28 32.61 -1.25
C LEU A 52 -4.61 31.23 -1.36
N ASN A 53 -5.33 30.15 -1.04
CA ASN A 53 -4.79 28.79 -1.19
C ASN A 53 -4.41 28.50 -2.64
N THR A 54 -5.29 28.85 -3.59
CA THR A 54 -5.03 28.69 -5.02
C THR A 54 -3.84 29.54 -5.46
N ASP A 55 -3.78 30.80 -5.05
CA ASP A 55 -2.72 31.73 -5.43
C ASP A 55 -1.34 31.29 -4.92
N LEU A 56 -1.26 30.86 -3.66
CA LEU A 56 0.01 30.49 -3.03
C LEU A 56 0.57 29.15 -3.49
N HIS A 57 -0.28 28.20 -3.90
CA HIS A 57 0.14 26.81 -4.15
C HIS A 57 -0.03 26.34 -5.59
N ASN A 58 -0.84 27.00 -6.43
CA ASN A 58 -0.97 26.62 -7.84
C ASN A 58 0.34 26.94 -8.62
N PRO A 59 1.00 25.94 -9.24
CA PRO A 59 2.24 26.14 -9.99
C PRO A 59 2.13 27.10 -11.18
N GLN A 60 0.91 27.32 -11.71
CA GLN A 60 0.66 28.24 -12.82
C GLN A 60 0.73 29.71 -12.42
N VAL A 61 0.64 30.02 -11.11
CA VAL A 61 0.69 31.38 -10.59
C VAL A 61 2.16 31.81 -10.44
N ARG A 62 2.60 32.72 -11.31
CA ARG A 62 4.00 33.20 -11.35
C ARG A 62 4.31 34.26 -10.31
N LYS A 63 3.35 35.14 -10.02
CA LYS A 63 3.46 36.18 -8.99
C LYS A 63 2.41 35.88 -7.92
N ARG A 64 2.89 35.46 -6.75
CA ARG A 64 2.06 35.15 -5.59
C ARG A 64 1.74 36.43 -4.83
N MET A 65 0.54 36.48 -4.25
CA MET A 65 0.03 37.55 -3.41
C MET A 65 0.90 37.67 -2.16
N SER A 66 1.37 38.88 -1.85
CA SER A 66 2.06 39.14 -0.57
C SER A 66 1.06 39.30 0.58
N PHE A 67 1.54 39.26 1.81
CA PHE A 67 0.67 39.52 2.97
C PHE A 67 0.05 40.92 2.91
N GLU A 68 0.82 41.92 2.50
CA GLU A 68 0.32 43.31 2.38
C GLU A 68 -0.76 43.43 1.29
N GLU A 69 -0.60 42.69 0.17
CA GLU A 69 -1.62 42.61 -0.88
C GLU A 69 -2.88 41.90 -0.37
N TYR A 70 -2.73 40.81 0.40
CA TYR A 70 -3.85 40.09 1.03
C TYR A 70 -4.62 40.97 2.01
N GLN A 71 -3.92 41.69 2.89
CA GLN A 71 -4.52 42.62 3.85
C GLN A 71 -5.26 43.76 3.14
N LYS A 72 -4.67 44.31 2.07
CA LYS A 72 -5.31 45.36 1.28
C LYS A 72 -6.60 44.88 0.61
N ASN A 73 -6.66 43.63 0.16
CA ASN A 73 -7.84 43.05 -0.47
C ASN A 73 -9.02 42.88 0.50
N LEU A 74 -8.75 42.80 1.80
CA LEU A 74 -9.76 42.61 2.86
C LEU A 74 -10.11 43.89 3.63
N ARG A 75 -9.67 45.05 3.14
CA ARG A 75 -9.91 46.34 3.80
C ARG A 75 -11.40 46.70 3.78
N GLY A 76 -11.95 47.07 4.93
CA GLY A 76 -13.35 47.48 5.11
C GLY A 76 -14.37 46.34 5.05
N VAL A 77 -13.93 45.08 4.95
CA VAL A 77 -14.80 43.91 4.79
C VAL A 77 -15.49 43.51 6.11
N ASN A 78 -14.94 43.89 7.26
CA ASN A 78 -15.48 43.54 8.58
C ASN A 78 -16.53 44.57 9.02
N ASP A 79 -17.67 44.60 8.33
CA ASP A 79 -18.79 45.54 8.56
C ASP A 79 -18.33 47.02 8.52
N GLY A 80 -17.62 47.38 7.45
CA GLY A 80 -17.06 48.72 7.26
C GLY A 80 -15.76 48.98 8.04
N SER A 81 -15.26 48.01 8.80
CA SER A 81 -13.96 48.07 9.48
C SER A 81 -12.96 47.04 8.95
N ASP A 82 -11.69 47.17 9.36
CA ASP A 82 -10.61 46.25 9.00
C ASP A 82 -10.52 45.11 10.01
N PHE A 83 -10.12 43.91 9.56
CA PHE A 83 -9.69 42.84 10.46
C PHE A 83 -8.34 43.19 11.12
N SER A 84 -8.02 42.59 12.27
CA SER A 84 -6.72 42.84 12.88
C SER A 84 -5.58 42.32 11.98
N PRO A 85 -4.44 43.03 11.90
CA PRO A 85 -3.28 42.56 11.14
C PRO A 85 -2.79 41.19 11.64
N GLU A 86 -2.82 40.96 12.95
CA GLU A 86 -2.38 39.72 13.59
C GLU A 86 -3.25 38.54 13.13
N PHE A 87 -4.58 38.70 13.15
CA PHE A 87 -5.51 37.67 12.68
C PHE A 87 -5.32 37.32 11.21
N LEU A 88 -5.16 38.32 10.34
CA LEU A 88 -4.91 38.07 8.92
C LEU A 88 -3.54 37.43 8.68
N GLN A 89 -2.53 37.79 9.47
CA GLN A 89 -1.18 37.23 9.38
C GLN A 89 -1.19 35.74 9.75
N GLU A 90 -1.91 35.37 10.82
CA GLU A 90 -2.07 33.97 11.23
C GLU A 90 -2.75 33.13 10.13
N ILE A 91 -3.81 33.67 9.51
CA ILE A 91 -4.47 33.01 8.37
C ILE A 91 -3.50 32.86 7.20
N TYR A 92 -2.81 33.93 6.82
CA TYR A 92 -1.89 33.93 5.69
C TYR A 92 -0.74 32.93 5.88
N ASP A 93 -0.09 32.95 7.04
CA ASP A 93 1.01 32.04 7.36
C ASP A 93 0.54 30.59 7.49
N SER A 94 -0.67 30.36 8.01
CA SER A 94 -1.28 29.03 8.06
C SER A 94 -1.43 28.47 6.65
N ILE A 95 -2.04 29.21 5.72
CA ILE A 95 -2.23 28.76 4.33
C ILE A 95 -0.88 28.61 3.63
N ARG A 96 0.04 29.56 3.78
CA ARG A 96 1.37 29.49 3.17
C ARG A 96 2.19 28.28 3.63
N LYS A 97 2.15 27.94 4.92
CA LYS A 97 2.89 26.80 5.49
C LYS A 97 2.25 25.46 5.18
N ARG A 98 0.92 25.40 5.15
CA ARG A 98 0.15 24.18 4.93
C ARG A 98 -0.94 24.45 3.90
N GLU A 99 -0.71 23.95 2.69
CA GLU A 99 -1.73 23.92 1.63
C GLU A 99 -2.99 23.19 2.12
N ILE A 100 -4.16 23.68 1.71
CA ILE A 100 -5.42 22.94 1.82
C ILE A 100 -5.52 22.07 0.56
N VAL A 101 -5.22 20.79 0.71
CA VAL A 101 -5.26 19.78 -0.37
C VAL A 101 -6.44 18.85 -0.12
N MET A 102 -7.13 18.43 -1.19
CA MET A 102 -8.25 17.50 -1.06
C MET A 102 -7.78 16.06 -0.86
N PRO A 103 -8.51 15.21 -0.10
CA PRO A 103 -8.15 13.80 0.13
C PRO A 103 -7.85 12.97 -1.12
N GLU A 104 -8.46 13.29 -2.27
CA GLU A 104 -8.27 12.55 -3.52
C GLU A 104 -7.04 13.00 -4.32
N GLU A 105 -6.52 14.20 -4.08
CA GLU A 105 -5.35 14.77 -4.76
C GLU A 105 -4.02 14.35 -4.11
N HIS A 106 -4.14 13.71 -2.95
CA HIS A 106 -3.08 13.11 -2.17
C HIS A 106 -2.52 11.85 -2.86
N THR A 107 -1.58 12.04 -3.78
CA THR A 107 -0.80 10.93 -4.36
C THR A 107 0.56 10.79 -3.66
N GLY A 108 1.06 9.56 -3.56
CA GLY A 108 2.37 9.26 -2.96
C GLY A 108 2.46 9.53 -1.45
N SER A 109 3.65 9.97 -0.99
CA SER A 109 3.95 10.13 0.44
C SER A 109 3.06 11.16 1.15
N LEU A 110 2.64 12.21 0.44
CA LEU A 110 1.78 13.25 1.00
C LEU A 110 0.41 12.70 1.40
N GLY A 111 -0.12 11.77 0.61
CA GLY A 111 -1.39 11.12 0.91
C GLY A 111 -1.33 10.14 2.04
N PHE A 112 -0.22 9.40 2.16
CA PHE A 112 0.02 8.58 3.33
C PHE A 112 0.07 9.43 4.60
N GLU A 113 0.79 10.56 4.60
CA GLU A 113 0.86 11.45 5.77
C GLU A 113 -0.49 12.02 6.16
N TYR A 114 -1.31 12.42 5.18
CA TYR A 114 -2.67 12.90 5.45
C TYR A 114 -3.53 11.80 6.07
N ALA A 115 -3.60 10.62 5.44
CA ALA A 115 -4.35 9.48 5.96
C ALA A 115 -3.90 9.07 7.37
N TRP A 116 -2.59 9.13 7.64
CA TRP A 116 -2.03 8.85 8.95
C TRP A 116 -2.42 9.90 10.01
N LYS A 117 -2.33 11.20 9.68
CA LYS A 117 -2.77 12.28 10.58
C LYS A 117 -4.26 12.20 10.86
N GLU A 118 -5.06 11.90 9.86
CA GLU A 118 -6.50 11.73 10.00
C GLU A 118 -6.84 10.53 10.90
N LEU A 119 -6.14 9.40 10.73
CA LEU A 119 -6.25 8.25 11.63
C LEU A 119 -5.91 8.63 13.07
N LEU A 120 -4.84 9.39 13.29
CA LEU A 120 -4.44 9.87 14.63
C LEU A 120 -5.51 10.78 15.25
N THR A 121 -6.12 11.67 14.46
CA THR A 121 -7.20 12.55 14.92
C THR A 121 -8.43 11.73 15.32
N ARG A 122 -8.87 10.80 14.46
CA ARG A 122 -10.01 9.89 14.75
C ARG A 122 -9.75 9.02 15.96
N SER A 123 -8.51 8.55 16.14
CA SER A 123 -8.12 7.75 17.29
C SER A 123 -8.31 8.49 18.63
N ARG A 124 -8.36 9.82 18.66
CA ARG A 124 -8.64 10.58 19.89
C ARG A 124 -10.10 10.46 20.34
N GLN A 125 -11.00 10.22 19.38
CA GLN A 125 -12.43 10.04 19.63
C GLN A 125 -12.82 8.56 19.70
N ALA A 126 -11.99 7.67 19.16
CA ALA A 126 -12.13 6.24 19.38
C ALA A 126 -11.99 5.97 20.88
N GLY A 127 -13.03 5.39 21.49
CA GLY A 127 -13.06 5.05 22.91
C GLY A 127 -11.91 4.12 23.33
N PRO A 128 -11.85 3.74 24.62
CA PRO A 128 -10.79 2.85 25.11
C PRO A 128 -10.76 1.55 24.30
N LEU A 129 -9.56 1.06 24.01
CA LEU A 129 -9.37 -0.22 23.33
C LEU A 129 -10.06 -1.31 24.15
N VAL A 130 -11.10 -1.92 23.58
CA VAL A 130 -11.78 -3.07 24.18
C VAL A 130 -11.19 -4.34 23.58
N THR A 131 -10.54 -5.13 24.42
CA THR A 131 -10.07 -6.47 24.05
C THR A 131 -11.24 -7.44 24.09
N CYS A 132 -11.89 -7.64 22.94
CA CYS A 132 -12.94 -8.65 22.81
C CYS A 132 -12.28 -10.03 22.64
N ASN A 133 -12.40 -10.91 23.64
CA ASN A 133 -11.90 -12.29 23.55
C ASN A 133 -12.93 -13.19 22.85
N THR A 134 -13.19 -12.93 21.57
CA THR A 134 -14.13 -13.71 20.76
C THR A 134 -13.54 -14.04 19.40
N PRO A 135 -13.62 -15.31 18.94
CA PRO A 135 -13.14 -15.69 17.61
C PRO A 135 -14.13 -15.32 16.49
N LEU A 136 -15.27 -14.70 16.82
CA LEU A 136 -16.37 -14.44 15.89
C LEU A 136 -15.92 -13.64 14.65
N PHE A 137 -14.95 -12.74 14.82
CA PHE A 137 -14.50 -11.83 13.77
C PHE A 137 -13.18 -12.27 13.11
N ASP A 138 -12.51 -13.31 13.62
CA ASP A 138 -11.15 -13.67 13.20
C ASP A 138 -11.08 -13.99 11.70
N VAL A 139 -12.07 -14.70 11.18
CA VAL A 139 -12.13 -15.08 9.76
C VAL A 139 -12.34 -13.86 8.86
N ASP A 140 -13.23 -12.94 9.24
CA ASP A 140 -13.54 -11.76 8.43
C ASP A 140 -12.42 -10.72 8.52
N MET A 141 -11.80 -10.59 9.69
CA MET A 141 -10.58 -9.81 9.87
C MET A 141 -9.48 -10.36 8.98
N PHE A 142 -9.21 -11.66 9.02
CA PHE A 142 -8.17 -12.27 8.18
C PHE A 142 -8.48 -12.11 6.69
N LYS A 143 -9.72 -12.36 6.25
CA LYS A 143 -10.20 -12.14 4.88
C LYS A 143 -9.94 -10.71 4.38
N SER A 144 -10.04 -9.72 5.27
CA SER A 144 -9.86 -8.30 4.92
C SER A 144 -8.40 -7.90 4.77
N VAL A 145 -7.47 -8.61 5.43
CA VAL A 145 -6.06 -8.17 5.54
C VAL A 145 -5.04 -9.12 4.91
N TRP A 146 -5.38 -10.39 4.63
CA TRP A 146 -4.39 -11.38 4.22
C TRP A 146 -3.62 -10.98 2.95
N LYS A 147 -4.30 -10.37 1.97
CA LYS A 147 -3.68 -9.98 0.69
C LYS A 147 -2.60 -8.90 0.87
N PRO A 148 -2.88 -7.73 1.47
CA PRO A 148 -1.85 -6.73 1.72
C PRO A 148 -0.77 -7.24 2.68
N VAL A 149 -1.09 -8.07 3.67
CA VAL A 149 -0.11 -8.68 4.57
C VAL A 149 0.87 -9.58 3.80
N ILE A 150 0.36 -10.49 2.96
CA ILE A 150 1.22 -11.39 2.17
C ILE A 150 2.03 -10.60 1.15
N SER A 151 1.46 -9.58 0.50
CA SER A 151 2.22 -8.68 -0.39
C SER A 151 3.37 -7.98 0.34
N ALA A 152 3.14 -7.47 1.55
CA ALA A 152 4.17 -6.80 2.34
C ALA A 152 5.25 -7.77 2.80
N VAL A 153 4.87 -8.98 3.23
CA VAL A 153 5.79 -10.06 3.60
C VAL A 153 6.62 -10.51 2.41
N ALA A 154 6.01 -10.65 1.23
CA ALA A 154 6.69 -11.01 -0.01
C ALA A 154 7.66 -9.93 -0.46
N TYR A 155 7.25 -8.66 -0.41
CA TYR A 155 8.13 -7.53 -0.70
C TYR A 155 9.32 -7.51 0.26
N ALA A 156 9.07 -7.68 1.56
CA ALA A 156 10.15 -7.73 2.54
C ALA A 156 11.11 -8.90 2.28
N PHE A 157 10.56 -10.07 1.94
CA PHE A 157 11.34 -11.22 1.56
C PHE A 157 12.19 -10.96 0.31
N ILE A 158 11.67 -10.29 -0.72
CA ILE A 158 12.37 -10.06 -2.00
C ILE A 158 13.39 -8.91 -1.91
N SER A 159 13.07 -7.83 -1.21
CA SER A 159 13.83 -6.58 -1.26
C SER A 159 14.93 -6.45 -0.21
N PHE A 160 14.84 -7.14 0.92
CA PHE A 160 15.85 -7.04 1.99
C PHE A 160 16.77 -8.26 2.00
N ASP A 161 18.06 -8.03 2.30
CA ASP A 161 19.09 -9.07 2.40
C ASP A 161 19.51 -9.34 3.86
N ASP A 162 18.76 -8.80 4.81
CA ASP A 162 18.95 -9.03 6.24
C ASP A 162 18.34 -10.39 6.64
N ASP A 163 19.17 -11.28 7.20
CA ASP A 163 18.78 -12.63 7.61
C ASP A 163 17.61 -12.64 8.62
N TYR A 164 17.56 -11.68 9.54
CA TYR A 164 16.48 -11.57 10.51
C TYR A 164 15.17 -11.18 9.80
N ILE A 165 15.19 -10.22 8.87
CA ILE A 165 14.01 -9.86 8.08
C ILE A 165 13.53 -11.04 7.24
N ILE A 166 14.44 -11.77 6.59
CA ILE A 166 14.12 -12.95 5.79
C ILE A 166 13.46 -14.04 6.67
N GLN A 167 14.03 -14.36 7.83
CA GLN A 167 13.44 -15.34 8.76
C GLN A 167 12.05 -14.92 9.24
N ARG A 168 11.84 -13.62 9.53
CA ARG A 168 10.54 -13.09 9.92
C ARG A 168 9.52 -13.18 8.79
N ALA A 169 9.94 -12.94 7.55
CA ALA A 169 9.08 -13.10 6.39
C ALA A 169 8.67 -14.57 6.17
N ILE A 170 9.59 -15.51 6.33
CA ILE A 170 9.30 -16.95 6.25
C ILE A 170 8.30 -17.38 7.33
N ALA A 171 8.49 -16.90 8.57
CA ALA A 171 7.54 -17.13 9.64
C ALA A 171 6.16 -16.55 9.30
N GLY A 172 6.12 -15.36 8.71
CA GLY A 172 4.89 -14.71 8.22
C GLY A 172 4.13 -15.55 7.20
N PHE A 173 4.81 -16.08 6.18
CA PHE A 173 4.20 -17.00 5.20
C PHE A 173 3.62 -18.26 5.86
N ARG A 174 4.38 -18.87 6.79
CA ARG A 174 3.90 -20.06 7.52
C ARG A 174 2.68 -19.78 8.39
N GLN A 175 2.65 -18.62 9.06
CA GLN A 175 1.52 -18.19 9.88
C GLN A 175 0.28 -17.92 9.01
N CYS A 176 0.44 -17.24 7.88
CA CYS A 176 -0.64 -17.03 6.91
C CYS A 176 -1.19 -18.35 6.38
N ALA A 177 -0.31 -19.30 6.02
CA ALA A 177 -0.73 -20.65 5.59
C ALA A 177 -1.46 -21.42 6.70
N THR A 178 -1.04 -21.28 7.96
CA THR A 178 -1.70 -21.92 9.12
C THR A 178 -3.12 -21.36 9.32
N LEU A 179 -3.28 -20.03 9.25
CA LEU A 179 -4.59 -19.39 9.35
C LEU A 179 -5.49 -19.74 8.14
N ALA A 180 -4.93 -19.72 6.94
CA ALA A 180 -5.63 -20.12 5.72
C ALA A 180 -6.15 -21.56 5.79
N LYS A 181 -5.35 -22.48 6.35
CA LYS A 181 -5.77 -23.86 6.61
C LYS A 181 -6.93 -23.91 7.60
N HIS A 182 -6.82 -23.19 8.72
CA HIS A 182 -7.83 -23.17 9.77
C HIS A 182 -9.18 -22.64 9.25
N PHE A 183 -9.15 -21.54 8.49
CA PHE A 183 -10.34 -20.90 7.92
C PHE A 183 -10.78 -21.46 6.57
N ARG A 184 -10.05 -22.44 6.02
CA ARG A 184 -10.31 -23.08 4.71
C ARG A 184 -10.38 -22.06 3.57
N LEU A 185 -9.38 -21.19 3.48
CA LEU A 185 -9.26 -20.17 2.44
C LEU A 185 -8.22 -20.60 1.39
N PRO A 186 -8.62 -21.28 0.29
CA PRO A 186 -7.70 -21.77 -0.74
C PRO A 186 -6.95 -20.63 -1.46
N ASP A 187 -7.63 -19.52 -1.72
CA ASP A 187 -7.10 -18.35 -2.45
C ASP A 187 -5.82 -17.78 -1.81
N VAL A 188 -5.69 -17.92 -0.47
CA VAL A 188 -4.51 -17.48 0.27
C VAL A 188 -3.30 -18.33 -0.11
N PHE A 189 -3.47 -19.65 -0.25
CA PHE A 189 -2.39 -20.55 -0.65
C PHE A 189 -1.94 -20.27 -2.08
N ASP A 190 -2.89 -20.08 -2.99
CA ASP A 190 -2.60 -19.74 -4.39
C ASP A 190 -1.79 -18.44 -4.46
N PHE A 191 -2.21 -17.40 -3.73
CA PHE A 191 -1.49 -16.13 -3.70
C PHE A 191 -0.10 -16.22 -3.08
N VAL A 192 0.07 -17.02 -2.01
CA VAL A 192 1.39 -17.27 -1.41
C VAL A 192 2.31 -17.98 -2.40
N VAL A 193 1.82 -18.98 -3.12
CA VAL A 193 2.59 -19.68 -4.16
C VAL A 193 3.00 -18.72 -5.27
N VAL A 194 2.07 -17.90 -5.79
CA VAL A 194 2.38 -16.88 -6.80
C VAL A 194 3.41 -15.86 -6.30
N SER A 195 3.29 -15.42 -5.05
CA SER A 195 4.21 -14.43 -4.47
C SER A 195 5.62 -14.99 -4.27
N LEU A 196 5.74 -16.24 -3.80
CA LEU A 196 7.04 -16.87 -3.57
C LEU A 196 7.68 -17.39 -4.86
N SER A 197 6.89 -17.84 -5.84
CA SER A 197 7.42 -18.38 -7.11
C SER A 197 8.25 -17.35 -7.86
N GLN A 198 7.83 -16.08 -7.84
CA GLN A 198 8.59 -14.95 -8.39
C GLN A 198 9.95 -14.77 -7.73
N ALA A 199 10.05 -15.04 -6.43
CA ALA A 199 11.31 -14.93 -5.68
C ALA A 199 12.28 -16.10 -5.94
N THR A 200 11.78 -17.24 -6.44
CA THR A 200 12.64 -18.42 -6.69
C THR A 200 13.54 -18.28 -7.91
N SER A 201 13.16 -17.44 -8.90
CA SER A 201 13.80 -17.37 -10.22
C SER A 201 13.85 -18.72 -10.97
N ILE A 202 13.02 -19.70 -10.60
CA ILE A 202 12.92 -21.02 -11.27
C ILE A 202 11.92 -20.96 -12.43
N LEU A 203 10.95 -20.05 -12.39
CA LEU A 203 9.94 -19.92 -13.43
C LEU A 203 10.56 -19.56 -14.79
N PRO A 204 10.01 -20.09 -15.90
CA PRO A 204 10.61 -19.89 -17.21
C PRO A 204 10.36 -18.46 -17.69
N GLU A 205 11.42 -17.78 -18.16
CA GLU A 205 11.27 -16.51 -18.89
C GLU A 205 10.72 -16.75 -20.33
N THR A 206 10.85 -17.98 -20.85
CA THR A 206 10.40 -18.36 -22.21
C THR A 206 10.05 -19.86 -22.26
N LEU A 207 8.96 -20.20 -22.94
CA LEU A 207 8.56 -21.58 -23.18
C LEU A 207 9.54 -22.24 -24.16
N GLN A 208 10.31 -23.23 -23.70
CA GLN A 208 11.23 -23.98 -24.56
C GLN A 208 10.46 -25.03 -25.36
N THR A 209 10.53 -24.95 -26.69
CA THR A 209 9.87 -25.86 -27.64
C THR A 209 10.66 -27.14 -27.95
N SER A 210 11.92 -27.23 -27.51
CA SER A 210 12.80 -28.40 -27.70
C SER A 210 13.50 -28.77 -26.41
N VAL A 211 13.66 -30.08 -26.15
CA VAL A 211 14.45 -30.58 -25.01
C VAL A 211 15.93 -30.19 -25.21
N PRO A 212 16.49 -29.31 -24.37
CA PRO A 212 17.88 -28.89 -24.51
C PRO A 212 18.83 -30.03 -24.12
N ASN A 213 19.95 -30.14 -24.84
CA ASN A 213 21.06 -31.01 -24.42
C ASN A 213 22.08 -30.18 -23.65
N TYR A 214 22.06 -30.28 -22.32
CA TYR A 214 22.97 -29.55 -21.45
C TYR A 214 24.25 -30.37 -21.17
N PRO A 215 25.42 -29.71 -21.05
CA PRO A 215 26.67 -30.40 -20.70
C PRO A 215 26.58 -31.01 -19.30
N ILE A 216 27.11 -32.23 -19.17
CA ILE A 216 27.16 -32.96 -17.90
C ILE A 216 28.62 -33.02 -17.46
N VAL A 217 28.88 -32.64 -16.21
CA VAL A 217 30.20 -32.69 -15.58
C VAL A 217 30.15 -33.69 -14.42
N GLU A 218 31.19 -34.51 -14.27
CA GLU A 218 31.30 -35.45 -13.16
C GLU A 218 32.11 -34.80 -12.05
N VAL A 219 31.49 -34.62 -10.88
CA VAL A 219 32.10 -34.05 -9.67
C VAL A 219 31.86 -35.03 -8.54
N GLU A 220 32.91 -35.50 -7.88
CA GLU A 220 32.83 -36.44 -6.75
C GLU A 220 32.01 -37.72 -7.04
N GLY A 221 32.04 -38.21 -8.29
CA GLY A 221 31.28 -39.38 -8.74
C GLY A 221 29.79 -39.12 -9.02
N GLN A 222 29.34 -37.86 -8.95
CA GLN A 222 27.99 -37.45 -9.29
C GLN A 222 27.98 -36.72 -10.64
N LYS A 223 27.07 -37.14 -11.53
CA LYS A 223 26.83 -36.48 -12.82
C LYS A 223 25.95 -35.25 -12.60
N ILE A 224 26.50 -34.07 -12.85
CA ILE A 224 25.82 -32.78 -12.64
C ILE A 224 25.60 -32.10 -13.99
N THR A 225 24.34 -31.75 -14.27
CA THR A 225 23.98 -30.99 -15.46
C THR A 225 24.25 -29.50 -15.27
N VAL A 226 25.08 -28.92 -16.14
CA VAL A 226 25.45 -27.51 -16.09
C VAL A 226 24.63 -26.75 -17.13
N SER A 227 23.70 -25.93 -16.64
CA SER A 227 22.83 -25.08 -17.42
C SER A 227 22.85 -23.68 -16.84
N ASN A 228 22.45 -22.67 -17.61
CA ASN A 228 22.42 -21.29 -17.11
C ASN A 228 21.51 -21.16 -15.88
N LEU A 229 20.36 -21.87 -15.87
CA LEU A 229 19.47 -21.91 -14.71
C LEU A 229 20.12 -22.59 -13.51
N SER A 230 20.77 -23.75 -13.67
CA SER A 230 21.40 -24.45 -12.55
C SER A 230 22.53 -23.65 -11.91
N VAL A 231 23.31 -22.90 -12.71
CA VAL A 231 24.34 -21.99 -12.19
C VAL A 231 23.70 -20.80 -11.46
N LYS A 232 22.75 -20.09 -12.10
CA LYS A 232 22.06 -18.93 -11.49
C LYS A 232 21.32 -19.30 -10.19
N PHE A 233 20.63 -20.43 -10.19
CA PHE A 233 19.91 -20.93 -9.03
C PHE A 233 20.89 -21.37 -7.92
N GLY A 234 22.00 -22.03 -8.28
CA GLY A 234 23.03 -22.47 -7.34
C GLY A 234 23.71 -21.34 -6.56
N ILE A 235 23.87 -20.15 -7.16
CA ILE A 235 24.41 -18.97 -6.48
C ILE A 235 23.34 -18.11 -5.78
N ASN A 236 22.06 -18.33 -6.08
CA ASN A 236 20.94 -17.57 -5.51
C ASN A 236 20.39 -18.23 -4.24
N PHE A 237 21.08 -18.04 -3.11
CA PHE A 237 20.67 -18.59 -1.81
C PHE A 237 19.25 -18.18 -1.40
N LYS A 238 18.86 -16.94 -1.72
CA LYS A 238 17.52 -16.40 -1.42
C LYS A 238 16.43 -17.10 -2.24
N GLY A 239 16.68 -17.33 -3.52
CA GLY A 239 15.81 -18.11 -4.40
C GLY A 239 15.70 -19.58 -3.99
N GLN A 240 16.79 -20.18 -3.51
CA GLN A 240 16.76 -21.53 -2.92
C GLN A 240 15.89 -21.57 -1.67
N LEU A 241 16.05 -20.59 -0.77
CA LEU A 241 15.24 -20.50 0.44
C LEU A 241 13.76 -20.29 0.12
N ALA A 242 13.45 -19.43 -0.86
CA ALA A 242 12.10 -19.23 -1.37
C ALA A 242 11.49 -20.54 -1.88
N ALA A 243 12.27 -21.32 -2.66
CA ALA A 243 11.84 -22.61 -3.17
C ALA A 243 11.58 -23.62 -2.04
N VAL A 244 12.46 -23.68 -1.03
CA VAL A 244 12.27 -24.52 0.15
C VAL A 244 10.99 -24.16 0.90
N VAL A 245 10.73 -22.87 1.11
CA VAL A 245 9.53 -22.40 1.82
C VAL A 245 8.27 -22.71 1.00
N LEU A 246 8.28 -22.41 -0.29
CA LEU A 246 7.18 -22.67 -1.22
C LEU A 246 6.85 -24.17 -1.27
N PHE A 247 7.83 -25.04 -1.52
CA PHE A 247 7.58 -26.48 -1.59
C PHE A 247 7.15 -27.08 -0.25
N ASN A 248 7.64 -26.57 0.89
CA ASN A 248 7.17 -27.00 2.20
C ASN A 248 5.70 -26.61 2.45
N ILE A 249 5.30 -25.39 2.06
CA ILE A 249 3.90 -24.94 2.18
C ILE A 249 2.98 -25.80 1.31
N VAL A 250 3.40 -26.06 0.06
CA VAL A 250 2.68 -26.91 -0.90
C VAL A 250 2.58 -28.34 -0.39
N ASN A 251 3.66 -28.94 0.10
CA ASN A 251 3.65 -30.32 0.60
C ASN A 251 2.71 -30.49 1.80
N GLY A 252 2.64 -29.49 2.70
CA GLY A 252 1.75 -29.53 3.87
C GLY A 252 0.28 -29.21 3.57
N ASN A 253 -0.02 -28.58 2.43
CA ASN A 253 -1.35 -28.02 2.11
C ASN A 253 -1.79 -28.25 0.65
N GLY A 254 -1.23 -29.25 -0.03
CA GLY A 254 -1.44 -29.51 -1.46
C GLY A 254 -2.92 -29.61 -1.86
N ASN A 255 -3.75 -30.21 -1.00
CA ASN A 255 -5.19 -30.37 -1.23
C ASN A 255 -5.98 -29.05 -1.23
N ALA A 256 -5.40 -27.98 -0.67
CA ALA A 256 -6.03 -26.66 -0.61
C ALA A 256 -5.67 -25.77 -1.81
N LEU A 257 -4.64 -26.12 -2.57
CA LEU A 257 -4.23 -25.38 -3.77
C LEU A 257 -5.23 -25.56 -4.91
N ARG A 258 -5.51 -24.47 -5.62
CA ARG A 258 -6.34 -24.46 -6.83
C ARG A 258 -5.49 -24.01 -8.01
N GLU A 259 -5.45 -22.70 -8.26
CA GLU A 259 -4.78 -22.12 -9.42
C GLU A 259 -3.24 -22.15 -9.30
N GLY A 260 -2.74 -22.19 -8.06
CA GLY A 260 -1.32 -22.22 -7.75
C GLY A 260 -0.57 -23.46 -8.25
N TRP A 261 -1.29 -24.55 -8.58
CA TRP A 261 -0.68 -25.74 -9.18
C TRP A 261 0.03 -25.46 -10.49
N THR A 262 -0.43 -24.46 -11.26
CA THR A 262 0.18 -24.07 -12.53
C THR A 262 1.65 -23.71 -12.35
N GLN A 263 1.94 -22.82 -11.40
CA GLN A 263 3.30 -22.39 -11.09
C GLN A 263 4.15 -23.54 -10.54
N ILE A 264 3.56 -24.44 -9.74
CA ILE A 264 4.26 -25.61 -9.21
C ILE A 264 4.68 -26.56 -10.34
N PHE A 265 3.77 -26.85 -11.27
CA PHE A 265 4.09 -27.71 -12.41
C PHE A 265 5.11 -27.08 -13.34
N GLU A 266 5.04 -25.78 -13.61
CA GLU A 266 6.06 -25.06 -14.39
C GLU A 266 7.43 -25.12 -13.72
N MET A 267 7.49 -24.95 -12.40
CA MET A 267 8.73 -25.09 -11.63
C MET A 267 9.27 -26.53 -11.71
N PHE A 268 8.42 -27.55 -11.55
CA PHE A 268 8.85 -28.94 -11.70
C PHE A 268 9.33 -29.26 -13.10
N GLN A 269 8.65 -28.78 -14.14
CA GLN A 269 9.06 -28.97 -15.52
C GLN A 269 10.45 -28.37 -15.75
N ASN A 270 10.71 -27.14 -15.28
CA ASN A 270 12.03 -26.53 -15.40
C ASN A 270 13.09 -27.29 -14.61
N LEU A 271 12.81 -27.64 -13.35
CA LEU A 271 13.75 -28.43 -12.56
C LEU A 271 14.05 -29.77 -13.23
N PHE A 272 13.07 -30.40 -13.89
CA PHE A 272 13.26 -31.63 -14.66
C PHE A 272 14.17 -31.39 -15.88
N VAL A 273 13.85 -30.40 -16.72
CA VAL A 273 14.61 -30.05 -17.93
C VAL A 273 16.08 -29.72 -17.60
N HIS A 274 16.31 -29.09 -16.45
CA HIS A 274 17.63 -28.72 -15.98
C HIS A 274 18.32 -29.80 -15.12
N SER A 275 17.72 -30.99 -14.99
CA SER A 275 18.21 -32.12 -14.17
C SER A 275 18.48 -31.78 -12.70
N LEU A 276 17.68 -30.88 -12.13
CA LEU A 276 17.75 -30.43 -10.73
C LEU A 276 16.78 -31.17 -9.81
N LEU A 277 15.91 -32.03 -10.34
CA LEU A 277 15.02 -32.84 -9.52
C LEU A 277 15.77 -33.98 -8.82
N PRO A 278 15.39 -34.33 -7.58
CA PRO A 278 15.93 -35.51 -6.89
C PRO A 278 15.70 -36.80 -7.67
N ALA A 279 16.65 -37.74 -7.60
CA ALA A 279 16.56 -39.03 -8.31
C ALA A 279 15.26 -39.80 -8.03
N ARG A 280 14.75 -39.74 -6.79
CA ARG A 280 13.45 -40.31 -6.37
C ARG A 280 12.23 -39.79 -7.14
N MET A 281 12.32 -38.62 -7.77
CA MET A 281 11.26 -38.05 -8.61
C MET A 281 11.45 -38.39 -10.10
N LEU A 282 12.60 -38.94 -10.47
CA LEU A 282 12.97 -39.31 -11.84
C LEU A 282 12.87 -40.83 -12.07
N GLN A 283 13.02 -41.61 -11.00
CA GLN A 283 12.93 -43.05 -11.02
C GLN A 283 11.49 -43.47 -10.75
N MET A 284 10.94 -44.30 -11.65
CA MET A 284 9.69 -45.00 -11.39
C MET A 284 10.05 -46.33 -10.71
N GLU A 285 9.45 -46.63 -9.56
CA GLU A 285 9.61 -47.96 -8.96
C GLU A 285 9.05 -49.01 -9.92
N ASP A 286 9.88 -49.99 -10.27
CA ASP A 286 9.46 -51.09 -11.14
C ASP A 286 8.61 -52.07 -10.31
N PHE A 287 7.29 -51.84 -10.30
CA PHE A 287 6.33 -52.69 -9.59
C PHE A 287 6.20 -54.10 -10.19
N LEU A 288 6.89 -54.40 -11.30
CA LEU A 288 6.87 -55.71 -11.96
C LEU A 288 8.19 -56.50 -11.76
N GLY A 289 9.20 -55.91 -11.12
CA GLY A 289 10.47 -56.57 -10.80
C GLY A 289 10.45 -57.23 -9.41
N GLY A 290 9.78 -58.37 -9.30
CA GLY A 290 9.94 -59.31 -8.18
C GLY A 290 11.17 -60.21 -8.36
#